data_AF-A8J6S9-F1
#
_entry.id   AF-A8J6S9-F1
#
_cell.length_a   1.000
_cell.length_b   1.000
_cell.length_c   1.000
_cell.angle_alpha   90.00
_cell.angle_beta   90.00
_cell.angle_gamma   90.00
#
_symmetry.space_group_name_H-M   'P 1'
#
loop_
_entity.id
_entity.type
_entity.pdbx_description
1 polymer ?
#
loop_
_entity_poly.entity_id
_entity_poly.type
_entity_poly.pdbx_seq_one_letter_code
_entity_poly.pdbx_strand_id
1 'polypeptide(L)'
;MGSSCLEQSLAENVQMNEAVQALQLKVEGLQQSVLELKQQHEDSQELVLLGQLVCVLDDIVRKQVMGPNFPVASLAEIQDYVEDGFASKEGTRKWGKFVTRLEEQGLSVKKVVTASIPFRRQRFSVAHVTMEERASVTMAQMREWASGRNLQPMVETILKVVLSPLTREGQPLLPRSDINDLFA
;
A
#
# COMPACT_ATOMS: atom_id res chain seq x y z
N MET A 1 23.83 -68.97 -18.20
CA MET A 1 24.08 -67.58 -18.64
C MET A 1 23.02 -66.58 -18.12
N GLY A 2 22.48 -66.76 -16.89
CA GLY A 2 21.36 -65.93 -16.38
C GLY A 2 21.71 -64.87 -15.32
N SER A 3 22.90 -64.90 -14.73
CA SER A 3 23.27 -64.00 -13.61
C SER A 3 23.55 -62.56 -14.05
N SER A 4 24.19 -62.38 -15.21
CA SER A 4 24.63 -61.07 -15.71
C SER A 4 23.49 -60.10 -16.05
N CYS A 5 22.33 -60.61 -16.49
CA CYS A 5 21.17 -59.77 -16.84
C CYS A 5 20.42 -59.28 -15.59
N LEU A 6 20.35 -60.10 -14.53
CA LEU A 6 19.74 -59.72 -13.25
C LEU A 6 20.59 -58.70 -12.49
N GLU A 7 21.92 -58.85 -12.51
CA GLU A 7 22.85 -57.90 -11.89
C GLU A 7 22.80 -56.52 -12.56
N GLN A 8 22.68 -56.48 -13.90
CA GLN A 8 22.49 -55.23 -14.64
C GLN A 8 21.16 -54.55 -14.31
N SER A 9 20.06 -55.31 -14.28
CA SER A 9 18.73 -54.76 -13.96
C SER A 9 18.63 -54.27 -12.51
N LEU A 10 19.34 -54.90 -11.57
CA LEU A 10 19.40 -54.44 -10.18
C LEU A 10 20.18 -53.13 -10.05
N ALA A 11 21.31 -53.00 -10.75
CA ALA A 11 22.10 -51.77 -10.76
C ALA A 11 21.33 -50.58 -11.37
N GLU A 12 20.58 -50.81 -12.46
CA GLU A 12 19.71 -49.81 -13.08
C GLU A 12 18.58 -49.37 -12.12
N ASN A 13 17.98 -50.30 -11.37
CA ASN A 13 16.96 -49.97 -10.38
C ASN A 13 17.52 -49.14 -9.21
N VAL A 14 18.74 -49.43 -8.75
CA VAL A 14 19.40 -48.64 -7.70
C VAL A 14 19.68 -47.22 -8.20
N GLN A 15 20.27 -47.07 -9.40
CA GLN A 15 20.49 -45.76 -10.01
C GLN A 15 19.18 -44.98 -10.23
N MET A 16 18.11 -45.67 -10.64
CA MET A 16 16.81 -45.03 -10.83
C MET A 16 16.23 -44.55 -9.50
N ASN A 17 16.37 -45.33 -8.42
CA ASN A 17 15.92 -44.91 -7.08
C ASN A 17 16.74 -43.71 -6.55
N GLU A 18 18.06 -43.69 -6.77
CA GLU A 18 18.90 -42.55 -6.42
C GLU A 18 18.50 -41.29 -7.21
N ALA A 19 18.21 -41.43 -8.51
CA ALA A 19 17.73 -40.33 -9.33
C ALA A 19 16.35 -39.82 -8.88
N VAL A 20 15.43 -40.73 -8.51
CA VAL A 20 14.11 -40.38 -7.97
C VAL A 20 14.25 -39.62 -6.65
N GLN A 21 15.11 -40.08 -5.73
CA GLN A 21 15.36 -39.38 -4.47
C GLN A 21 15.98 -38.00 -4.70
N ALA A 22 16.96 -37.89 -5.60
CA ALA A 22 17.56 -36.61 -5.96
C ALA A 22 16.55 -35.63 -6.58
N LEU A 23 15.60 -36.13 -7.38
CA LEU A 23 14.51 -35.34 -7.93
C LEU A 23 13.51 -34.91 -6.85
N GLN A 24 13.16 -35.79 -5.92
CA GLN A 24 12.27 -35.46 -4.79
C GLN A 24 12.84 -34.31 -3.96
N LEU A 25 14.12 -34.38 -3.59
CA LEU A 25 14.80 -33.32 -2.85
C LEU A 25 14.83 -31.99 -3.62
N LYS A 26 15.02 -32.04 -4.95
CA LYS A 26 14.95 -30.84 -5.80
C LYS A 26 13.53 -30.25 -5.86
N VAL A 27 12.50 -31.09 -5.93
CA VAL A 27 11.11 -30.64 -5.94
C VAL A 27 10.76 -29.98 -4.61
N GLU A 28 11.15 -30.57 -3.48
CA GLU A 28 10.97 -29.98 -2.15
C GLU A 28 11.68 -28.63 -2.03
N GLY A 29 12.94 -28.55 -2.50
CA GLY A 29 13.69 -27.29 -2.52
C GLY A 29 13.02 -26.21 -3.38
N LEU A 30 12.52 -26.57 -4.56
CA LEU A 30 11.78 -25.65 -5.43
C LEU A 30 10.45 -25.21 -4.82
N GLN A 31 9.72 -26.11 -4.17
CA GLN A 31 8.48 -25.77 -3.47
C GLN A 31 8.74 -24.74 -2.36
N GLN A 32 9.82 -24.91 -1.59
CA GLN A 32 10.22 -23.96 -0.58
C GLN A 32 10.59 -22.59 -1.18
N SER A 33 11.39 -22.55 -2.25
CA SER A 33 11.71 -21.29 -2.95
C SER A 33 10.48 -20.60 -3.53
N VAL A 34 9.50 -21.36 -4.03
CA VAL A 34 8.23 -20.79 -4.51
C VAL A 34 7.43 -20.15 -3.37
N LEU A 35 7.41 -20.75 -2.18
CA LEU A 35 6.75 -20.17 -1.01
C LEU A 35 7.43 -18.87 -0.57
N GLU A 36 8.76 -18.86 -0.52
CA GLU A 36 9.54 -17.66 -0.18
C GLU A 36 9.31 -16.51 -1.16
N LEU A 37 9.29 -16.80 -2.46
CA LEU A 37 9.00 -15.80 -3.49
C LEU A 37 7.56 -15.26 -3.40
N LYS A 38 6.59 -16.12 -3.08
CA LYS A 38 5.20 -15.68 -2.85
C LYS A 38 5.11 -14.74 -1.66
N GLN A 39 5.73 -15.10 -0.53
CA GLN A 39 5.74 -14.25 0.66
C GLN A 39 6.41 -12.90 0.38
N GLN A 40 7.57 -12.90 -0.30
CA GLN A 40 8.25 -11.65 -0.68
C GLN A 40 7.40 -10.78 -1.62
N HIS A 41 6.62 -11.41 -2.50
CA HIS A 41 5.72 -10.71 -3.39
C HIS A 41 4.56 -10.07 -2.61
N GLU A 42 3.91 -10.81 -1.72
CA GLU A 42 2.84 -10.32 -0.84
C GLU A 42 3.35 -9.16 0.02
N ASP A 43 4.48 -9.30 0.70
CA ASP A 43 5.09 -8.24 1.51
C ASP A 43 5.37 -6.97 0.69
N SER A 44 5.78 -7.13 -0.57
CA SER A 44 6.03 -6.02 -1.48
C SER A 44 4.75 -5.34 -1.93
N GLN A 45 3.68 -6.10 -2.18
CA GLN A 45 2.37 -5.57 -2.51
C GLN A 45 1.77 -4.76 -1.36
N GLU A 46 1.87 -5.27 -0.12
CA GLU A 46 1.43 -4.56 1.09
C GLU A 46 2.14 -3.21 1.25
N LEU A 47 3.46 -3.17 1.04
CA LEU A 47 4.24 -1.93 1.09
C LEU A 47 3.80 -0.92 0.03
N VAL A 48 3.48 -1.38 -1.18
CA VAL A 48 2.95 -0.53 -2.26
C VAL A 48 1.56 0.00 -1.91
N LEU A 49 0.68 -0.83 -1.35
CA LEU A 49 -0.65 -0.42 -0.90
C LEU A 49 -0.59 0.60 0.22
N LEU A 50 0.33 0.44 1.19
CA LEU A 50 0.63 1.45 2.20
C LEU A 50 1.09 2.77 1.56
N GLY A 51 1.88 2.70 0.48
CA GLY A 51 2.27 3.85 -0.34
C GLY A 51 1.09 4.57 -1.00
N GLN A 52 0.01 3.87 -1.33
CA GLN A 52 -1.20 4.47 -1.92
C GLN A 52 -2.01 5.27 -0.89
N LEU A 53 -1.88 5.00 0.41
CA LEU A 53 -2.61 5.70 1.47
C LEU A 53 -2.47 7.22 1.36
N VAL A 54 -1.25 7.70 1.13
CA VAL A 54 -0.96 9.13 0.99
C VAL A 54 -1.45 9.71 -0.34
N CYS A 55 -1.52 8.89 -1.39
CA CYS A 55 -2.07 9.30 -2.68
C CYS A 55 -3.60 9.47 -2.62
N VAL A 56 -4.29 8.59 -1.86
CA VAL A 56 -5.73 8.72 -1.61
C VAL A 56 -6.02 10.01 -0.83
N LEU A 57 -5.24 10.30 0.21
CA LEU A 57 -5.32 11.56 0.93
C LEU A 57 -5.13 12.77 0.01
N ASP A 58 -4.03 12.79 -0.77
CA ASP A 58 -3.74 13.87 -1.72
C ASP A 58 -4.90 14.08 -2.69
N ASP A 59 -5.43 13.00 -3.30
CA ASP A 59 -6.51 13.11 -4.28
C ASP A 59 -7.82 13.61 -3.65
N ILE A 60 -8.18 13.14 -2.45
CA ILE A 60 -9.37 13.62 -1.75
C ILE A 60 -9.25 15.12 -1.47
N VAL A 61 -8.14 15.56 -0.86
CA VAL A 61 -7.97 16.97 -0.49
C VAL A 61 -7.87 17.84 -1.73
N ARG A 62 -7.11 17.42 -2.76
CA ARG A 62 -7.04 18.09 -4.06
C ARG A 62 -8.43 18.28 -4.67
N LYS A 63 -9.24 17.21 -4.77
CA LYS A 63 -10.59 17.29 -5.35
C LYS A 63 -11.47 18.28 -4.60
N GLN A 64 -11.39 18.27 -3.27
CA GLN A 64 -12.23 19.09 -2.43
C GLN A 64 -11.82 20.57 -2.46
N VAL A 65 -10.52 20.85 -2.34
CA VAL A 65 -9.95 22.20 -2.26
C VAL A 65 -9.85 22.85 -3.64
N MET A 66 -9.32 22.14 -4.62
CA MET A 66 -8.97 22.66 -5.95
C MET A 66 -9.99 22.31 -7.04
N GLY A 67 -10.85 21.33 -6.78
CA GLY A 67 -11.83 20.82 -7.74
C GLY A 67 -11.32 19.60 -8.54
N PRO A 68 -12.23 18.88 -9.22
CA PRO A 68 -11.93 17.60 -9.86
C PRO A 68 -10.96 17.72 -11.05
N ASN A 69 -10.90 18.89 -11.69
CA ASN A 69 -10.09 19.15 -12.88
C ASN A 69 -8.68 19.67 -12.58
N PHE A 70 -8.36 19.95 -11.31
CA PHE A 70 -7.01 20.40 -10.95
C PHE A 70 -6.00 19.26 -11.17
N PRO A 71 -4.77 19.53 -11.66
CA PRO A 71 -3.76 18.49 -11.83
C PRO A 71 -3.50 17.69 -10.54
N VAL A 72 -3.00 16.47 -10.68
CA VAL A 72 -2.58 15.67 -9.52
C VAL A 72 -1.52 16.45 -8.74
N ALA A 73 -1.78 16.68 -7.46
CA ALA A 73 -0.92 17.45 -6.57
C ALA A 73 -0.95 16.83 -5.17
N SER A 74 0.21 16.80 -4.54
CA SER A 74 0.40 16.41 -3.16
C SER A 74 -0.07 17.50 -2.19
N LEU A 75 -0.29 17.14 -0.93
CA LEU A 75 -0.60 18.12 0.12
C LEU A 75 0.42 19.28 0.22
N ALA A 76 1.70 19.01 -0.02
CA ALA A 76 2.73 20.05 -0.02
C ALA A 76 2.55 21.01 -1.20
N GLU A 77 2.32 20.48 -2.40
CA GLU A 77 2.07 21.31 -3.59
C GLU A 77 0.76 22.11 -3.48
N ILE A 78 -0.28 21.55 -2.84
CA ILE A 78 -1.52 22.28 -2.56
C ILE A 78 -1.26 23.41 -1.56
N GLN A 79 -0.47 23.13 -0.50
CA GLN A 79 -0.10 24.14 0.49
C GLN A 79 0.60 25.32 -0.18
N ASP A 80 1.67 25.04 -0.93
CA ASP A 80 2.45 26.07 -1.64
C ASP A 80 1.55 26.87 -2.60
N TYR A 81 0.69 26.19 -3.36
CA TYR A 81 -0.22 26.84 -4.31
C TYR A 81 -1.24 27.78 -3.64
N VAL A 82 -1.72 27.43 -2.45
CA VAL A 82 -2.64 28.29 -1.68
C VAL A 82 -1.88 29.44 -1.02
N GLU A 83 -0.71 29.19 -0.44
CA GLU A 83 0.11 30.20 0.24
C GLU A 83 0.66 31.25 -0.72
N ASP A 84 0.99 30.86 -1.95
CA ASP A 84 1.40 31.76 -3.04
C ASP A 84 0.23 32.58 -3.63
N GLY A 85 -1.00 32.33 -3.19
CA GLY A 85 -2.19 33.06 -3.61
C GLY A 85 -2.72 32.68 -5.00
N PHE A 86 -2.31 31.54 -5.56
CA PHE A 86 -2.82 31.05 -6.84
C PHE A 86 -4.20 30.38 -6.72
N ALA A 87 -4.56 29.94 -5.52
CA ALA A 87 -5.87 29.35 -5.26
C ALA A 87 -7.00 30.40 -5.36
N SER A 88 -8.18 29.96 -5.81
CA SER A 88 -9.39 30.79 -5.75
C SER A 88 -9.75 31.15 -4.30
N LYS A 89 -10.58 32.18 -4.09
CA LYS A 89 -11.11 32.52 -2.75
C LYS A 89 -11.80 31.31 -2.09
N GLU A 90 -12.53 30.54 -2.90
CA GLU A 90 -13.18 29.31 -2.46
C GLU A 90 -12.15 28.26 -2.05
N GLY A 91 -11.14 27.99 -2.89
CA GLY A 91 -10.08 27.04 -2.59
C GLY A 91 -9.29 27.41 -1.33
N THR A 92 -8.96 28.69 -1.17
CA THR A 92 -8.30 29.21 0.04
C THR A 92 -9.16 28.98 1.29
N ARG A 93 -10.48 29.22 1.22
CA ARG A 93 -11.41 28.95 2.33
C ARG A 93 -11.44 27.45 2.68
N LYS A 94 -11.56 26.59 1.68
CA LYS A 94 -11.60 25.13 1.86
C LYS A 94 -10.30 24.57 2.43
N TRP A 95 -9.16 25.08 1.95
CA TRP A 95 -7.86 24.75 2.51
C TRP A 95 -7.77 25.17 3.99
N GLY A 96 -8.19 26.39 4.32
CA GLY A 96 -8.24 26.85 5.71
C GLY A 96 -9.06 25.94 6.62
N LYS A 97 -10.24 25.49 6.18
CA LYS A 97 -11.07 24.52 6.91
C LYS A 97 -10.35 23.18 7.14
N PHE A 98 -9.68 22.67 6.12
CA PHE A 98 -8.86 21.46 6.24
C PHE A 98 -7.74 21.64 7.27
N VAL A 99 -7.02 22.76 7.23
CA VAL A 99 -5.94 23.09 8.17
C VAL A 99 -6.48 23.17 9.60
N THR A 100 -7.55 23.93 9.85
CA THR A 100 -8.16 24.06 11.18
C THR A 100 -8.57 22.70 11.74
N ARG A 101 -9.15 21.82 10.92
CA ARG A 101 -9.54 20.48 11.36
C ARG A 101 -8.33 19.61 11.73
N LEU A 102 -7.21 19.72 11.02
CA LEU A 102 -5.97 19.03 11.41
C LEU A 102 -5.47 19.54 12.77
N GLU A 103 -5.54 20.85 12.98
CA GLU A 103 -5.09 21.50 14.22
C GLU A 103 -5.95 21.12 15.43
N GLU A 104 -7.28 21.00 15.26
CA GLU A 104 -8.20 20.48 16.28
C GLU A 104 -7.85 19.04 16.73
N GLN A 105 -7.17 18.28 15.87
CA GLN A 105 -6.68 16.93 16.16
C GLN A 105 -5.20 16.90 16.61
N GLY A 106 -4.59 18.06 16.86
CA GLY A 106 -3.20 18.19 17.33
C GLY A 106 -2.15 17.98 16.23
N LEU A 107 -2.54 18.00 14.95
CA LEU A 107 -1.64 17.87 13.81
C LEU A 107 -1.48 19.19 13.06
N SER A 108 -0.39 19.29 12.31
CA SER A 108 -0.19 20.34 11.31
C SER A 108 0.00 19.70 9.94
N VAL A 109 -0.30 20.45 8.87
CA VAL A 109 -0.05 20.00 7.48
C VAL A 109 1.40 19.53 7.32
N LYS A 110 2.36 20.29 7.87
CA LYS A 110 3.79 19.93 7.85
C LYS A 110 4.08 18.57 8.50
N LYS A 111 3.43 18.24 9.63
CA LYS A 111 3.57 16.92 10.27
C LYS A 111 3.04 15.81 9.37
N VAL A 112 1.88 16.01 8.74
CA VAL A 112 1.27 15.04 7.81
C VAL A 112 2.15 14.84 6.57
N VAL A 113 2.63 15.93 5.97
CA VAL A 113 3.56 15.89 4.83
C VAL A 113 4.83 15.13 5.20
N THR A 114 5.43 15.42 6.35
CA THR A 114 6.66 14.73 6.81
C THR A 114 6.40 13.24 7.03
N ALA A 115 5.29 12.89 7.68
CA ALA A 115 4.86 11.50 7.88
C ALA A 115 4.56 10.77 6.56
N SER A 116 4.23 11.50 5.49
CA SER A 116 3.94 10.91 4.18
C SER A 116 5.18 10.47 3.40
N ILE A 117 6.37 11.01 3.73
CA ILE A 117 7.61 10.80 2.95
C ILE A 117 7.97 9.32 2.78
N PRO A 118 7.95 8.48 3.84
CA PRO A 118 8.31 7.06 3.70
C PRO A 118 7.34 6.29 2.79
N PHE A 119 6.05 6.61 2.80
CA PHE A 119 5.03 5.98 1.95
C PHE A 119 5.20 6.35 0.48
N ARG A 120 5.53 7.61 0.20
CA ARG A 120 5.79 8.09 -1.18
C ARG A 120 6.97 7.36 -1.82
N ARG A 121 7.94 6.89 -1.02
CA ARG A 121 9.09 6.10 -1.51
C ARG A 121 8.71 4.66 -1.89
N GLN A 122 7.61 4.13 -1.37
CA GLN A 122 7.15 2.76 -1.68
C GLN A 122 6.47 2.63 -3.05
N ARG A 123 6.12 3.75 -3.69
CA ARG A 123 5.39 3.79 -4.98
C ARG A 123 6.19 3.27 -6.18
N PHE A 124 7.50 3.17 -6.07
CA PHE A 124 8.40 2.84 -7.18
C PHE A 124 8.80 1.35 -7.25
N SER A 125 8.06 0.45 -6.58
CA SER A 125 8.28 -0.99 -6.67
C SER A 125 7.67 -1.59 -7.94
N VAL A 126 8.26 -2.68 -8.44
CA VAL A 126 7.83 -3.42 -9.65
C VAL A 126 6.45 -4.10 -9.46
N ALA A 127 5.96 -4.19 -8.22
CA ALA A 127 4.65 -4.75 -7.88
C ALA A 127 3.59 -3.64 -7.89
N HIS A 128 3.09 -3.27 -9.07
CA HIS A 128 1.93 -2.37 -9.14
C HIS A 128 0.64 -3.12 -8.87
N VAL A 129 -0.09 -2.64 -7.87
CA VAL A 129 -1.37 -3.20 -7.41
C VAL A 129 -2.50 -2.77 -8.36
N THR A 130 -3.41 -3.68 -8.68
CA THR A 130 -4.57 -3.46 -9.55
C THR A 130 -5.54 -2.42 -8.99
N MET A 131 -6.45 -1.92 -9.84
CA MET A 131 -7.46 -0.96 -9.39
C MET A 131 -8.50 -1.62 -8.47
N GLU A 132 -8.84 -2.87 -8.73
CA GLU A 132 -9.75 -3.68 -7.91
C GLU A 132 -9.19 -3.87 -6.49
N GLU A 133 -7.92 -4.25 -6.38
CA GLU A 133 -7.25 -4.41 -5.08
C GLU A 133 -7.30 -3.09 -4.29
N ARG A 134 -6.97 -1.96 -4.93
CA ARG A 134 -7.07 -0.63 -4.30
C ARG A 134 -8.47 -0.29 -3.83
N ALA A 135 -9.48 -0.63 -4.63
CA ALA A 135 -10.89 -0.37 -4.33
C ALA A 135 -11.45 -1.29 -3.23
N SER A 136 -10.67 -2.27 -2.76
CA SER A 136 -11.05 -3.18 -1.68
C SER A 136 -10.34 -2.90 -0.35
N VAL A 137 -9.29 -2.06 -0.34
CA VAL A 137 -8.46 -1.87 0.85
C VAL A 137 -9.18 -1.06 1.93
N THR A 138 -9.24 -1.63 3.13
CA THR A 138 -9.85 -1.04 4.32
C THR A 138 -8.83 -0.42 5.28
N MET A 139 -9.30 0.41 6.21
CA MET A 139 -8.46 0.93 7.30
C MET A 139 -7.86 -0.18 8.19
N ALA A 140 -8.58 -1.28 8.39
CA ALA A 140 -8.12 -2.40 9.22
C ALA A 140 -6.93 -3.11 8.58
N GLN A 141 -7.02 -3.41 7.27
CA GLN A 141 -5.92 -4.01 6.51
C GLN A 141 -4.67 -3.11 6.52
N MET A 142 -4.83 -1.79 6.36
CA MET A 142 -3.69 -0.88 6.45
C MET A 142 -3.00 -0.92 7.82
N ARG A 143 -3.76 -1.06 8.92
CA ARG A 143 -3.17 -1.21 10.26
C ARG A 143 -2.45 -2.54 10.42
N GLU A 144 -3.05 -3.61 9.92
CA GLU A 144 -2.47 -4.95 9.94
C GLU A 144 -1.13 -4.98 9.20
N TRP A 145 -1.09 -4.49 7.96
CA TRP A 145 0.14 -4.45 7.17
C TRP A 145 1.20 -3.54 7.76
N ALA A 146 0.81 -2.50 8.49
CA ALA A 146 1.75 -1.63 9.19
C ALA A 146 2.25 -2.21 10.52
N SER A 147 1.58 -3.23 11.06
CA SER A 147 1.91 -3.85 12.34
C SER A 147 3.31 -4.45 12.31
N GLY A 148 4.11 -4.17 13.34
CA GLY A 148 5.51 -4.63 13.40
C GLY A 148 6.47 -3.93 12.45
N ARG A 149 5.99 -2.99 11.62
CA ARG A 149 6.82 -2.15 10.75
C ARG A 149 7.05 -0.79 11.41
N ASN A 150 8.17 -0.13 11.08
CA ASN A 150 8.45 1.25 11.48
C ASN A 150 7.47 2.29 10.90
N LEU A 151 6.48 1.86 10.12
CA LEU A 151 5.43 2.67 9.50
C LEU A 151 4.18 2.82 10.39
N GLN A 152 3.99 1.96 11.40
CA GLN A 152 2.77 1.90 12.22
C GLN A 152 2.35 3.25 12.82
N PRO A 153 3.24 4.05 13.45
CA PRO A 153 2.84 5.33 14.03
C PRO A 153 2.32 6.33 12.98
N MET A 154 2.85 6.26 11.76
CA MET A 154 2.46 7.16 10.68
C MET A 154 1.16 6.71 10.01
N VAL A 155 0.95 5.39 9.85
CA VAL A 155 -0.33 4.83 9.41
C VAL A 155 -1.43 5.21 10.39
N GLU A 156 -1.19 5.07 11.69
CA GLU A 156 -2.12 5.51 12.73
C GLU A 156 -2.43 7.01 12.63
N THR A 157 -1.42 7.85 12.39
CA THR A 157 -1.59 9.30 12.23
C THR A 157 -2.48 9.64 11.03
N ILE A 158 -2.21 9.05 9.85
CA ILE A 158 -2.97 9.32 8.62
C ILE A 158 -4.39 8.73 8.73
N LEU A 159 -4.54 7.51 9.25
CA LEU A 159 -5.84 6.87 9.41
C LEU A 159 -6.71 7.61 10.43
N LYS A 160 -6.19 7.96 11.61
CA LYS A 160 -6.98 8.61 12.67
C LYS A 160 -7.40 10.02 12.30
N VAL A 161 -6.49 10.82 11.76
CA VAL A 161 -6.73 12.25 11.62
C VAL A 161 -7.32 12.62 10.27
N VAL A 162 -6.94 11.89 9.23
CA VAL A 162 -7.30 12.26 7.86
C VAL A 162 -8.37 11.34 7.30
N LEU A 163 -8.18 10.02 7.34
CA LEU A 163 -9.09 9.13 6.60
C LEU A 163 -10.33 8.75 7.41
N SER A 164 -10.26 8.56 8.73
CA SER A 164 -11.44 8.24 9.55
C SER A 164 -12.63 9.20 9.39
N PRO A 165 -12.45 10.53 9.24
CA PRO A 165 -13.58 11.42 8.93
C PRO A 165 -13.97 11.44 7.45
N LEU A 166 -13.07 11.07 6.54
CA LEU A 166 -13.26 11.15 5.09
C LEU A 166 -13.73 9.84 4.46
N THR A 167 -13.60 8.71 5.17
CA THR A 167 -13.98 7.35 4.75
C THR A 167 -14.92 6.72 5.78
N ARG A 168 -15.50 5.54 5.49
CA ARG A 168 -16.32 4.80 6.47
C ARG A 168 -15.53 3.64 7.06
N GLU A 169 -15.75 3.38 8.34
CA GLU A 169 -15.20 2.19 9.00
C GLU A 169 -15.72 0.90 8.34
N GLY A 170 -14.84 -0.08 8.19
CA GLY A 170 -15.15 -1.35 7.50
C GLY A 170 -15.40 -1.25 5.99
N GLN A 171 -15.31 -0.05 5.40
CA GLN A 171 -15.43 0.16 3.96
C GLN A 171 -14.06 0.40 3.33
N PRO A 172 -13.95 0.27 2.00
CA PRO A 172 -12.77 0.69 1.28
C PRO A 172 -12.39 2.14 1.58
N LEU A 173 -11.11 2.46 1.43
CA LEU A 173 -10.53 3.82 1.58
C LEU A 173 -10.95 4.75 0.44
N LEU A 174 -12.25 4.94 0.29
CA LEU A 174 -12.88 5.82 -0.66
C LEU A 174 -13.53 6.99 0.08
N PRO A 175 -13.50 8.20 -0.51
CA PRO A 175 -14.20 9.34 0.08
C PRO A 175 -15.69 9.04 0.25
N ARG A 176 -16.23 9.43 1.40
CA ARG A 176 -17.67 9.35 1.66
C ARG A 176 -18.46 10.26 0.73
N SER A 177 -19.71 9.90 0.47
CA SER A 177 -20.63 10.72 -0.35
C SER A 177 -20.95 12.08 0.26
N ASP A 178 -20.90 12.20 1.60
CA ASP A 178 -21.19 13.41 2.38
C ASP A 178 -19.93 14.21 2.75
N ILE A 179 -18.78 13.87 2.18
CA ILE A 179 -17.51 14.53 2.46
C ILE A 179 -17.52 16.04 2.15
N ASN A 180 -18.42 16.49 1.25
CA ASN A 180 -18.52 17.89 0.87
C ASN A 180 -18.90 18.78 2.06
N ASP A 181 -19.69 18.27 3.03
CA ASP A 181 -20.08 19.01 4.23
C ASP A 181 -18.88 19.32 5.14
N LEU A 182 -17.78 18.56 5.01
CA LEU A 182 -16.55 18.78 5.76
C LEU A 182 -15.70 19.92 5.18
N PHE A 183 -15.96 20.30 3.92
CA PHE A 183 -15.25 21.36 3.21
C PHE A 183 -16.17 22.56 2.84
N ALA A 184 -17.49 22.41 2.97
CA ALA A 184 -18.51 23.43 2.67
C ALA A 184 -18.39 24.63 3.61
#